data_AF-A0A955Q4E5-F1
#
_entry.id   AF-A0A955Q4E5-F1
#
_cell.length_a   1.000
_cell.length_b   1.000
_cell.length_c   1.000
_cell.angle_alpha   90.00
_cell.angle_beta   90.00
_cell.angle_gamma   90.00
#
_symmetry.space_group_name_H-M   'P 1'
#
loop_
_entity.id
_entity.type
_entity.pdbx_description
1 polymer ?
#
loop_
_entity_poly.entity_id
_entity_poly.type
_entity_poly.pdbx_seq_one_letter_code
_entity_poly.pdbx_strand_id
1 'polypeptide(L)'
;MRYNNEGLTLWYGSEDTPAPEGVVESGDNLSVIAAVSPANPSNTVSLLYRVEGGFERTVRATLLRIENGAGQQYFKAVFPRLSPGSKVEYTIIGENSGRRVPNPCAMTVLTRQFEVQSAFASTPTPVEASQPNPAEGHLPFSIEYLSHFTIHLGGGPPEIIGETPEGIKVNWYISSGEFIGPKLNGKINHEGGDWMTIRRDGVGIMDVRATLETSDGALIFIHYPGYFELGEKGYENFLKNKWPPTPPTRTTPWMITSHPNYLWVNRLQCIGIGRVIMKEPIYEYDLYGLF
;
A
#
# COMPACT_ATOMS: atom_id res chain seq x y z
N MET A 1 29.73 -9.89 3.50
CA MET A 1 29.24 -11.14 4.15
C MET A 1 28.51 -11.98 3.13
N ARG A 2 28.63 -13.31 3.20
CA ARG A 2 28.01 -14.25 2.24
C ARG A 2 27.41 -15.43 3.01
N TYR A 3 26.16 -15.75 2.70
CA TYR A 3 25.35 -16.79 3.34
C TYR A 3 24.83 -17.74 2.27
N ASN A 4 24.72 -19.02 2.61
CA ASN A 4 24.14 -20.03 1.73
C ASN A 4 23.20 -20.91 2.56
N ASN A 5 22.01 -21.19 2.03
CA ASN A 5 21.10 -22.18 2.57
C ASN A 5 20.31 -22.83 1.44
N GLU A 6 20.31 -24.17 1.36
CA GLU A 6 19.53 -24.95 0.39
C GLU A 6 19.67 -24.47 -1.08
N GLY A 7 20.90 -24.13 -1.47
CA GLY A 7 21.23 -23.66 -2.83
C GLY A 7 20.88 -22.19 -3.11
N LEU A 8 20.29 -21.47 -2.15
CA LEU A 8 20.08 -20.02 -2.22
C LEU A 8 21.25 -19.32 -1.52
N THR A 9 21.96 -18.47 -2.26
CA THR A 9 23.10 -17.68 -1.76
C THR A 9 22.70 -16.21 -1.67
N LEU A 10 23.01 -15.57 -0.55
CA LEU A 10 22.82 -14.13 -0.31
C LEU A 10 24.16 -13.50 0.10
N TRP A 11 24.50 -12.34 -0.46
CA TRP A 11 25.64 -11.56 0.02
C TRP A 11 25.36 -10.05 0.02
N TYR A 12 26.03 -9.35 0.93
CA TYR A 12 26.00 -7.89 1.08
C TYR A 12 27.22 -7.42 1.89
N GLY A 13 27.56 -6.13 1.79
CA GLY A 13 28.75 -5.56 2.43
C GLY A 13 30.05 -5.91 1.70
N SER A 14 30.01 -6.00 0.37
CA SER A 14 31.19 -6.05 -0.52
C SER A 14 31.14 -4.89 -1.51
N GLU A 15 32.18 -4.72 -2.33
CA GLU A 15 32.31 -3.61 -3.29
C GLU A 15 31.12 -3.52 -4.27
N ASP A 16 30.64 -4.67 -4.75
CA ASP A 16 29.47 -4.81 -5.64
C ASP A 16 28.12 -4.70 -4.91
N THR A 17 28.12 -4.85 -3.58
CA THR A 17 26.93 -4.84 -2.72
C THR A 17 27.17 -3.96 -1.48
N PRO A 18 27.36 -2.64 -1.64
CA PRO A 18 27.72 -1.75 -0.55
C PRO A 18 26.66 -1.75 0.56
N ALA A 19 27.13 -1.67 1.80
CA ALA A 19 26.30 -1.63 3.00
C ALA A 19 26.93 -0.71 4.06
N PRO A 20 26.12 0.00 4.89
CA PRO A 20 26.63 0.88 5.93
C PRO A 20 27.45 0.13 6.98
N GLU A 21 28.59 0.69 7.38
CA GLU A 21 29.45 0.14 8.43
C GLU A 21 30.20 1.28 9.12
N GLY A 22 30.43 1.14 10.43
CA GLY A 22 31.12 2.16 11.21
C GLY A 22 30.27 3.42 11.41
N VAL A 23 30.83 4.59 11.13
CA VAL A 23 30.15 5.88 11.25
C VAL A 23 29.70 6.35 9.87
N VAL A 24 28.41 6.61 9.71
CA VAL A 24 27.83 7.08 8.45
C VAL A 24 27.13 8.41 8.64
N GLU A 25 27.19 9.29 7.65
CA GLU A 25 26.52 10.58 7.73
C GLU A 25 25.00 10.41 7.64
N SER A 26 24.29 11.21 8.44
CA SER A 26 22.84 11.37 8.37
C SER A 26 22.47 11.93 7.00
N GLY A 27 21.81 11.14 6.17
CA GLY A 27 21.30 11.57 4.87
C GLY A 27 20.06 10.78 4.46
N ASP A 28 19.31 11.33 3.50
CA ASP A 28 17.98 10.82 3.10
C ASP A 28 18.03 9.52 2.28
N ASN A 29 19.20 8.93 2.04
CA ASN A 29 19.40 7.81 1.12
C ASN A 29 20.29 6.68 1.65
N LEU A 30 20.40 6.54 2.97
CA LEU A 30 21.18 5.44 3.55
C LEU A 30 20.58 4.09 3.15
N SER A 31 21.36 3.21 2.52
CA SER A 31 20.84 1.98 1.92
C SER A 31 21.84 0.83 1.94
N VAL A 32 21.30 -0.38 1.83
CA VAL A 32 22.06 -1.63 1.62
C VAL A 32 21.73 -2.17 0.24
N ILE A 33 22.74 -2.54 -0.51
CA ILE A 33 22.59 -3.40 -1.68
C ILE A 33 22.92 -4.82 -1.26
N ALA A 34 22.04 -5.76 -1.65
CA ALA A 34 22.24 -7.18 -1.40
C ALA A 34 21.96 -7.96 -2.67
N ALA A 35 22.69 -9.05 -2.88
CA ALA A 35 22.56 -9.88 -4.06
C ALA A 35 22.20 -11.32 -3.72
N VAL A 36 21.39 -11.93 -4.57
CA VAL A 36 20.86 -13.29 -4.42
C VAL A 36 21.16 -14.10 -5.68
N SER A 37 21.55 -15.36 -5.48
CA SER A 37 21.78 -16.33 -6.55
C SER A 37 21.29 -17.73 -6.13
N PRO A 38 20.65 -18.51 -7.02
CA PRO A 38 20.37 -18.20 -8.42
C PRO A 38 19.26 -17.15 -8.59
N ALA A 39 19.30 -16.43 -9.70
CA ALA A 39 18.24 -15.51 -10.11
C ALA A 39 16.92 -16.26 -10.31
N ASN A 40 15.86 -15.78 -9.67
CA ASN A 40 14.53 -16.39 -9.76
C ASN A 40 13.45 -15.30 -9.53
N PRO A 41 12.34 -15.29 -10.29
CA PRO A 41 11.27 -14.30 -10.10
C PRO A 41 10.64 -14.31 -8.70
N SER A 42 10.69 -15.45 -8.00
CA SER A 42 10.17 -15.61 -6.63
C SER A 42 11.17 -15.19 -5.54
N ASN A 43 12.36 -14.74 -5.90
CA ASN A 43 13.31 -14.21 -4.91
C ASN A 43 12.77 -12.92 -4.29
N THR A 44 12.77 -12.86 -2.97
CA THR A 44 12.49 -11.64 -2.21
C THR A 44 13.64 -11.36 -1.25
N VAL A 45 13.88 -10.07 -0.99
CA VAL A 45 14.93 -9.63 -0.07
C VAL A 45 14.35 -8.61 0.90
N SER A 46 14.67 -8.78 2.18
CA SER A 46 14.20 -7.93 3.28
C SER A 46 15.36 -7.52 4.16
N LEU A 47 15.38 -6.24 4.55
CA LEU A 47 16.26 -5.67 5.56
C LEU A 47 15.53 -5.71 6.90
N LEU A 48 16.10 -6.41 7.87
CA LEU A 48 15.65 -6.36 9.26
C LEU A 48 16.61 -5.48 10.03
N TYR A 49 16.09 -4.51 10.77
CA TYR A 49 16.91 -3.59 11.53
C TYR A 49 16.27 -3.19 12.85
N ARG A 50 17.11 -2.70 13.75
CA ARG A 50 16.77 -2.19 15.07
C ARG A 50 17.53 -0.91 15.31
N VAL A 51 16.87 0.04 15.96
CA VAL A 51 17.48 1.32 16.36
C VAL A 51 17.52 1.35 17.89
N GLU A 52 18.69 1.63 18.47
CA GLU A 52 18.88 1.78 19.93
C GLU A 52 18.33 0.61 20.77
N GLY A 53 18.52 -0.64 20.31
CA GLY A 53 18.02 -1.80 21.06
C GLY A 53 16.49 -1.93 21.11
N GLY A 54 15.74 -1.13 20.33
CA GLY A 54 14.29 -1.14 20.27
C GLY A 54 13.66 -2.34 19.53
N PHE A 55 12.43 -2.17 19.05
CA PHE A 55 11.75 -3.21 18.27
C PHE A 55 12.42 -3.44 16.92
N GLU A 56 12.46 -4.71 16.49
CA GLU A 56 12.85 -5.08 15.14
C GLU A 56 11.84 -4.54 14.13
N ARG A 57 12.35 -4.01 13.03
CA ARG A 57 11.58 -3.44 11.93
C ARG A 57 12.06 -4.06 10.62
N THR A 58 11.15 -4.19 9.66
CA THR A 58 11.43 -4.82 8.36
C THR A 58 11.19 -3.82 7.24
N VAL A 59 12.15 -3.72 6.31
CA VAL A 59 12.04 -2.99 5.05
C VAL A 59 12.19 -3.98 3.90
N ARG A 60 11.22 -4.01 2.98
CA ARG A 60 11.33 -4.83 1.78
C ARG A 60 12.26 -4.15 0.77
N ALA A 61 13.22 -4.89 0.24
CA ALA A 61 14.12 -4.40 -0.79
C ALA A 61 13.46 -4.42 -2.17
N THR A 62 13.78 -3.45 -3.01
CA THR A 62 13.35 -3.40 -4.41
C THR A 62 14.40 -4.00 -5.32
N LEU A 63 13.98 -4.76 -6.34
CA LEU A 63 14.90 -5.27 -7.36
C LEU A 63 15.58 -4.11 -8.08
N LEU A 64 16.91 -4.07 -8.05
CA LEU A 64 17.75 -3.04 -8.67
C LEU A 64 18.19 -3.45 -10.08
N ARG A 65 18.74 -4.66 -10.23
CA ARG A 65 19.19 -5.20 -11.51
C ARG A 65 19.28 -6.73 -11.50
N ILE A 66 19.28 -7.32 -12.69
CA ILE A 66 19.53 -8.76 -12.90
C ILE A 66 20.75 -8.92 -13.80
N GLU A 67 21.72 -9.72 -13.37
CA GLU A 67 22.89 -10.09 -14.15
C GLU A 67 22.71 -11.53 -14.66
N ASN A 68 22.05 -11.65 -15.82
CA ASN A 68 21.64 -12.93 -16.39
C ASN A 68 22.82 -13.88 -16.67
N GLY A 69 23.99 -13.35 -17.06
CA GLY A 69 25.18 -14.15 -17.34
C GLY A 69 25.79 -14.82 -16.09
N ALA A 70 25.59 -14.23 -14.92
CA ALA A 70 26.07 -14.77 -13.64
C ALA A 70 24.97 -15.44 -12.81
N GLY A 71 23.70 -15.36 -13.25
CA GLY A 71 22.55 -15.86 -12.52
C GLY A 71 22.34 -15.14 -11.18
N GLN A 72 22.48 -13.81 -11.15
CA GLN A 72 22.43 -13.01 -9.92
C GLN A 72 21.35 -11.92 -10.02
N GLN A 73 20.68 -11.63 -8.91
CA GLN A 73 19.75 -10.51 -8.76
C GLN A 73 20.22 -9.61 -7.63
N TYR A 74 20.24 -8.30 -7.88
CA TYR A 74 20.64 -7.29 -6.91
C TYR A 74 19.40 -6.52 -6.45
N PHE A 75 19.30 -6.31 -5.15
CA PHE A 75 18.19 -5.63 -4.49
C PHE A 75 18.72 -4.47 -3.65
N LYS A 76 17.96 -3.38 -3.58
CA LYS A 76 18.26 -2.21 -2.76
C LYS A 76 17.22 -2.06 -1.66
N ALA A 77 17.67 -2.01 -0.40
CA ALA A 77 16.85 -1.65 0.75
C ALA A 77 17.32 -0.30 1.29
N VAL A 78 16.40 0.64 1.49
CA VAL A 78 16.71 1.99 2.01
C VAL A 78 16.24 2.06 3.46
N PHE A 79 17.12 2.46 4.37
CA PHE A 79 16.72 2.73 5.75
C PHE A 79 15.78 3.95 5.77
N PRO A 80 14.76 3.99 6.65
CA PRO A 80 14.04 5.24 6.86
C PRO A 80 14.98 6.29 7.45
N ARG A 81 14.55 7.54 7.54
CA ARG A 81 15.35 8.60 8.16
C ARG A 81 15.73 8.22 9.59
N LEU A 82 17.03 8.08 9.84
CA LEU A 82 17.60 7.77 11.13
C LEU A 82 18.07 9.06 11.80
N SER A 83 17.89 9.17 13.12
CA SER A 83 18.31 10.37 13.83
C SER A 83 19.83 10.38 14.01
N PRO A 84 20.51 11.54 13.87
CA PRO A 84 21.90 11.66 14.28
C PRO A 84 22.11 11.16 15.71
N GLY A 85 23.20 10.43 15.94
CA GLY A 85 23.53 9.74 17.18
C GLY A 85 22.93 8.33 17.31
N SER A 86 22.06 7.90 16.39
CA SER A 86 21.45 6.57 16.49
C SER A 86 22.43 5.47 16.11
N LYS A 87 22.50 4.44 16.96
CA LYS A 87 23.10 3.14 16.69
C LYS A 87 22.06 2.22 16.06
N VAL A 88 22.40 1.68 14.90
CA VAL A 88 21.53 0.79 14.13
C VAL A 88 22.18 -0.57 14.00
N GLU A 89 21.43 -1.61 14.34
CA GLU A 89 21.80 -3.01 14.14
C GLU A 89 20.93 -3.58 13.02
N TYR A 90 21.49 -4.34 12.09
CA TYR A 90 20.71 -4.86 10.96
C TYR A 90 21.24 -6.19 10.39
N THR A 91 20.38 -6.86 9.62
CA THR A 91 20.72 -8.01 8.78
C THR A 91 19.87 -8.01 7.52
N ILE A 92 20.28 -8.77 6.51
CA ILE A 92 19.53 -8.99 5.27
C ILE A 92 19.06 -10.44 5.23
N ILE A 93 17.82 -10.64 4.78
CA ILE A 93 17.21 -11.93 4.54
C ILE A 93 16.85 -12.02 3.07
N GLY A 94 17.21 -13.14 2.44
CA GLY A 94 16.71 -13.58 1.15
C GLY A 94 15.74 -14.74 1.32
N GLU A 95 14.64 -14.73 0.58
CA GLU A 95 13.66 -15.82 0.57
C GLU A 95 13.32 -16.24 -0.86
N ASN A 96 13.12 -17.53 -1.06
CA ASN A 96 12.59 -18.09 -2.30
C ASN A 96 11.71 -19.30 -1.98
N SER A 97 10.42 -19.24 -2.31
CA SER A 97 9.50 -20.40 -2.25
C SER A 97 9.58 -21.19 -0.94
N GLY A 98 9.60 -20.49 0.21
CA GLY A 98 9.70 -21.08 1.54
C GLY A 98 11.13 -21.33 2.05
N ARG A 99 12.14 -21.28 1.18
CA ARG A 99 13.55 -21.27 1.59
C ARG A 99 13.94 -19.88 2.07
N ARG A 100 14.74 -19.82 3.13
CA ARG A 100 15.23 -18.57 3.72
C ARG A 100 16.73 -18.62 3.94
N VAL A 101 17.44 -17.55 3.60
CA VAL A 101 18.87 -17.36 3.82
C VAL A 101 19.09 -16.01 4.50
N PRO A 102 19.80 -15.93 5.64
CA PRO A 102 20.36 -17.03 6.44
C PRO A 102 19.29 -18.01 6.99
N ASN A 103 19.71 -19.23 7.36
CA ASN A 103 18.81 -20.29 7.83
C ASN A 103 18.01 -19.85 9.10
N PRO A 104 16.67 -20.08 9.16
CA PRO A 104 15.82 -19.68 10.28
C PRO A 104 16.10 -20.36 11.63
N CYS A 105 16.81 -21.49 11.67
CA CYS A 105 17.21 -22.16 12.93
C CYS A 105 18.38 -21.46 13.65
N ALA A 106 19.12 -20.60 12.96
CA ALA A 106 19.94 -19.61 13.64
C ALA A 106 18.97 -18.50 14.07
N MET A 107 18.93 -18.14 15.35
CA MET A 107 18.29 -16.88 15.77
C MET A 107 18.71 -15.79 14.78
N THR A 108 17.77 -14.97 14.30
CA THR A 108 18.11 -13.89 13.37
C THR A 108 19.00 -12.90 14.11
N VAL A 109 20.31 -13.13 14.07
CA VAL A 109 21.30 -12.25 14.66
C VAL A 109 21.42 -11.05 13.73
N LEU A 110 21.25 -9.85 14.27
CA LEU A 110 21.61 -8.63 13.57
C LEU A 110 23.14 -8.64 13.46
N THR A 111 23.64 -8.93 12.25
CA THR A 111 25.05 -9.25 12.03
C THR A 111 25.90 -8.02 11.72
N ARG A 112 25.29 -6.84 11.56
CA ARG A 112 25.99 -5.58 11.35
C ARG A 112 25.45 -4.47 12.23
N GLN A 113 26.32 -3.49 12.48
CA GLN A 113 25.98 -2.27 13.19
C GLN A 113 26.67 -1.05 12.57
N PHE A 114 26.03 0.11 12.65
CA PHE A 114 26.62 1.41 12.32
C PHE A 114 26.03 2.51 13.20
N GLU A 115 26.69 3.67 13.22
CA GLU A 115 26.26 4.87 13.95
C GLU A 115 26.05 6.03 12.97
N VAL A 116 24.99 6.82 13.21
CA VAL A 116 24.64 7.96 12.35
C VAL A 116 25.26 9.25 12.89
N GLN A 117 26.06 9.96 12.11
CA GLN A 117 26.65 11.25 12.49
C GLN A 117 25.88 12.43 11.87
N SER A 118 25.83 13.57 12.56
CA SER A 118 25.30 14.82 12.00
C SER A 118 26.18 15.30 10.85
N ALA A 119 25.59 15.56 9.68
CA ALA A 119 26.30 16.23 8.59
C ALA A 119 26.72 17.65 9.03
N PHE A 120 27.98 18.02 8.81
CA PHE A 120 28.47 19.37 9.10
C PHE A 120 27.85 20.36 8.10
N ALA A 121 27.29 21.45 8.62
CA ALA A 121 26.70 22.51 7.82
C ALA A 121 27.77 23.20 6.95
N SER A 122 27.65 23.10 5.63
CA SER A 122 28.41 23.93 4.70
C SER A 122 27.75 25.31 4.55
N THR A 123 28.58 26.35 4.52
CA THR A 123 28.22 27.79 4.46
C THR A 123 27.34 28.11 3.24
N PRO A 124 26.28 28.94 3.36
CA PRO A 124 25.38 29.19 2.23
C PRO A 124 26.00 30.18 1.23
N THR A 125 26.01 29.76 -0.03
CA THR A 125 26.29 30.61 -1.21
C THR A 125 25.02 31.40 -1.55
N PRO A 126 25.09 32.62 -2.15
CA PRO A 126 23.92 33.46 -2.37
C PRO A 126 22.83 32.74 -3.16
N VAL A 127 21.59 32.78 -2.64
CA VAL A 127 20.42 32.10 -3.20
C VAL A 127 19.97 32.84 -4.46
N GLU A 128 20.48 32.40 -5.60
CA GLU A 128 19.74 32.50 -6.86
C GLU A 128 18.47 31.66 -6.69
N ALA A 129 17.30 32.18 -7.06
CA ALA A 129 16.03 31.51 -6.87
C ALA A 129 16.01 30.18 -7.65
N SER A 130 16.44 29.11 -6.99
CA SER A 130 16.33 27.75 -7.49
C SER A 130 14.86 27.42 -7.57
N GLN A 131 14.42 26.97 -8.74
CA GLN A 131 13.15 26.27 -8.83
C GLN A 131 13.16 25.14 -7.78
N PRO A 132 12.06 24.92 -7.03
CA PRO A 132 12.02 23.87 -6.02
C PRO A 132 12.44 22.57 -6.68
N ASN A 133 13.50 21.96 -6.14
CA ASN A 133 14.02 20.71 -6.65
C ASN A 133 12.90 19.67 -6.51
N PRO A 134 12.37 19.08 -7.59
CA PRO A 134 11.30 18.07 -7.50
C PRO A 134 11.73 16.80 -6.75
N ALA A 135 13.00 16.73 -6.33
CA ALA A 135 13.60 15.71 -5.51
C ALA A 135 13.69 16.06 -4.01
N GLU A 136 13.00 17.10 -3.50
CA GLU A 136 12.62 17.10 -2.07
C GLU A 136 11.76 15.86 -1.82
N GLY A 137 12.36 14.87 -1.17
CA GLY A 137 11.79 13.53 -1.05
C GLY A 137 10.36 13.53 -0.52
N HIS A 138 9.49 12.76 -1.16
CA HIS A 138 8.12 12.56 -0.70
C HIS A 138 8.12 12.10 0.77
N LEU A 139 7.13 12.57 1.55
CA LEU A 139 6.94 12.11 2.92
C LEU A 139 6.80 10.58 2.93
N PRO A 140 7.51 9.87 3.84
CA PRO A 140 7.42 8.42 3.90
C PRO A 140 6.01 8.01 4.32
N PHE A 141 5.47 6.98 3.66
CA PHE A 141 4.20 6.36 3.99
C PHE A 141 4.26 4.87 3.68
N SER A 142 3.36 4.10 4.28
CA SER A 142 3.14 2.70 3.94
C SER A 142 1.66 2.44 3.70
N ILE A 143 1.39 1.45 2.84
CA ILE A 143 0.04 1.01 2.51
C ILE A 143 -0.08 -0.46 2.92
N GLU A 144 -1.10 -0.78 3.71
CA GLU A 144 -1.38 -2.14 4.14
C GLU A 144 -2.76 -2.59 3.62
N TYR A 145 -2.83 -3.81 3.09
CA TYR A 145 -4.09 -4.45 2.70
C TYR A 145 -4.90 -4.82 3.95
N LEU A 146 -6.18 -4.40 3.99
CA LEU A 146 -7.07 -4.62 5.11
C LEU A 146 -8.10 -5.72 4.83
N SER A 147 -8.76 -5.66 3.67
CA SER A 147 -9.87 -6.55 3.32
C SER A 147 -10.27 -6.42 1.84
N HIS A 148 -10.83 -7.48 1.28
CA HIS A 148 -11.52 -7.48 -0.02
C HIS A 148 -13.01 -7.40 0.23
N PHE A 149 -13.70 -6.47 -0.42
CA PHE A 149 -15.14 -6.27 -0.33
C PHE A 149 -15.82 -6.79 -1.60
N THR A 150 -16.88 -7.56 -1.41
CA THR A 150 -17.82 -7.96 -2.46
C THR A 150 -19.20 -7.45 -2.06
N ILE A 151 -19.73 -6.49 -2.81
CA ILE A 151 -20.99 -5.80 -2.49
C ILE A 151 -21.99 -6.07 -3.60
N HIS A 152 -23.17 -6.54 -3.22
CA HIS A 152 -24.29 -6.72 -4.13
C HIS A 152 -25.17 -5.46 -4.08
N LEU A 153 -25.34 -4.82 -5.22
CA LEU A 153 -26.31 -3.74 -5.38
C LEU A 153 -27.67 -4.35 -5.72
N GLY A 154 -28.73 -3.88 -5.06
CA GLY A 154 -30.05 -4.48 -5.22
C GLY A 154 -31.15 -3.78 -4.42
N GLY A 155 -32.29 -4.47 -4.26
CA GLY A 155 -33.50 -3.90 -3.65
C GLY A 155 -34.47 -3.27 -4.66
N GLY A 156 -34.14 -3.30 -5.96
CA GLY A 156 -34.93 -2.72 -7.05
C GLY A 156 -34.04 -2.14 -8.14
N PRO A 157 -34.61 -1.55 -9.20
CA PRO A 157 -33.84 -0.70 -10.11
C PRO A 157 -33.26 0.50 -9.34
N PRO A 158 -32.12 1.07 -9.78
CA PRO A 158 -31.61 2.29 -9.18
C PRO A 158 -32.62 3.42 -9.30
N GLU A 159 -32.62 4.33 -8.32
CA GLU A 159 -33.46 5.52 -8.39
C GLU A 159 -32.76 6.57 -9.25
N ILE A 160 -33.28 6.75 -10.46
CA ILE A 160 -32.77 7.76 -11.39
C ILE A 160 -33.49 9.07 -11.13
N ILE A 161 -32.80 10.03 -10.52
CA ILE A 161 -33.29 11.40 -10.37
C ILE A 161 -33.21 12.13 -11.73
N GLY A 162 -32.18 11.82 -12.51
CA GLY A 162 -32.01 12.33 -13.88
C GLY A 162 -31.03 13.51 -13.97
N GLU A 163 -31.10 14.26 -15.07
CA GLU A 163 -30.22 15.40 -15.29
C GLU A 163 -30.45 16.52 -14.27
N THR A 164 -29.36 17.02 -13.69
CA THR A 164 -29.29 18.15 -12.76
C THR A 164 -28.18 19.11 -13.20
N PRO A 165 -28.06 20.32 -12.61
CA PRO A 165 -26.94 21.23 -12.89
C PRO A 165 -25.56 20.61 -12.63
N GLU A 166 -25.45 19.61 -11.74
CA GLU A 166 -24.19 18.95 -11.38
C GLU A 166 -23.87 17.72 -12.25
N GLY A 167 -24.81 17.25 -13.06
CA GLY A 167 -24.72 15.99 -13.79
C GLY A 167 -25.96 15.12 -13.60
N ILE A 168 -25.90 13.85 -13.98
CA ILE A 168 -27.01 12.92 -13.75
C ILE A 168 -26.92 12.39 -12.33
N LYS A 169 -27.99 12.55 -11.54
CA LYS A 169 -28.07 12.02 -10.19
C LYS A 169 -28.78 10.66 -10.19
N VAL A 170 -28.18 9.67 -9.54
CA VAL A 170 -28.69 8.31 -9.43
C VAL A 170 -28.35 7.71 -8.07
N ASN A 171 -29.32 7.08 -7.41
CA ASN A 171 -29.10 6.40 -6.15
C ASN A 171 -29.08 4.88 -6.37
N TRP A 172 -28.04 4.23 -5.87
CA TRP A 172 -27.91 2.78 -5.84
C TRP A 172 -28.04 2.30 -4.39
N TYR A 173 -28.71 1.17 -4.19
CA TYR A 173 -28.90 0.60 -2.85
C TYR A 173 -28.12 -0.69 -2.71
N ILE A 174 -27.58 -0.90 -1.51
CA ILE A 174 -26.85 -2.12 -1.17
C ILE A 174 -27.85 -3.14 -0.66
N SER A 175 -27.93 -4.30 -1.31
CA SER A 175 -28.77 -5.41 -0.83
C SER A 175 -28.06 -6.31 0.16
N SER A 176 -26.75 -6.52 -0.05
CA SER A 176 -25.90 -7.34 0.81
C SER A 176 -24.43 -7.11 0.46
N GLY A 177 -23.53 -7.63 1.27
CA GLY A 177 -22.13 -7.73 0.93
C GLY A 177 -21.33 -8.48 1.99
N GLU A 178 -20.10 -8.80 1.64
CA GLU A 178 -19.13 -9.39 2.54
C GLU A 178 -17.78 -8.70 2.40
N PHE A 179 -16.97 -8.79 3.46
CA PHE A 179 -15.59 -8.36 3.42
C PHE A 179 -14.70 -9.36 4.15
N ILE A 180 -13.60 -9.74 3.52
CA ILE A 180 -12.70 -10.80 4.01
C ILE A 180 -11.25 -10.33 3.89
N GLY A 181 -10.51 -10.37 4.99
CA GLY A 181 -9.14 -9.90 5.06
C GLY A 181 -8.39 -10.28 6.34
N PRO A 182 -7.10 -9.96 6.44
CA PRO A 182 -6.30 -10.31 7.62
C PRO A 182 -6.74 -9.56 8.89
N LYS A 183 -7.29 -8.34 8.76
CA LYS A 183 -7.62 -7.46 9.89
C LYS A 183 -9.10 -7.10 10.01
N LEU A 184 -9.85 -7.20 8.93
CA LEU A 184 -11.25 -6.78 8.88
C LEU A 184 -12.06 -7.83 8.12
N ASN A 185 -13.00 -8.47 8.81
CA ASN A 185 -13.86 -9.55 8.29
C ASN A 185 -15.29 -9.35 8.75
N GLY A 186 -16.27 -9.64 7.89
CA GLY A 186 -17.67 -9.48 8.23
C GLY A 186 -18.58 -9.32 7.02
N LYS A 187 -19.73 -8.68 7.24
CA LYS A 187 -20.82 -8.57 6.28
C LYS A 187 -21.47 -7.19 6.27
N ILE A 188 -22.20 -6.93 5.19
CA ILE A 188 -23.09 -5.79 5.02
C ILE A 188 -24.50 -6.37 4.87
N ASN A 189 -25.36 -6.13 5.85
CA ASN A 189 -26.64 -6.83 5.94
C ASN A 189 -27.72 -6.24 5.02
N HIS A 190 -28.12 -5.00 5.27
CA HIS A 190 -29.23 -4.33 4.58
C HIS A 190 -29.31 -2.89 5.07
N GLU A 191 -28.34 -2.06 4.70
CA GLU A 191 -28.38 -0.62 4.97
C GLU A 191 -27.20 0.05 4.26
N GLY A 192 -27.54 0.96 3.35
CA GLY A 192 -26.56 1.76 2.64
C GLY A 192 -26.88 1.95 1.17
N GLY A 193 -26.09 2.80 0.55
CA GLY A 193 -26.26 3.15 -0.85
C GLY A 193 -25.18 4.09 -1.34
N ASP A 194 -25.24 4.33 -2.64
CA ASP A 194 -24.40 5.29 -3.34
C ASP A 194 -25.28 6.38 -3.95
N TRP A 195 -25.14 7.60 -3.45
CA TRP A 195 -25.81 8.78 -4.00
C TRP A 195 -24.92 9.39 -5.10
N MET A 196 -24.74 8.64 -6.18
CA MET A 196 -23.77 8.97 -7.22
C MET A 196 -24.23 10.12 -8.12
N THR A 197 -23.28 10.98 -8.50
CA THR A 197 -23.45 11.97 -9.58
C THR A 197 -22.57 11.61 -10.77
N ILE A 198 -23.14 11.42 -11.96
CA ILE A 198 -22.38 11.20 -13.20
C ILE A 198 -22.16 12.55 -13.89
N ARG A 199 -20.89 12.96 -13.96
CA ARG A 199 -20.46 14.19 -14.62
C ARG A 199 -20.48 14.06 -16.14
N ARG A 200 -20.50 15.20 -16.83
CA ARG A 200 -20.52 15.29 -18.30
C ARG A 200 -19.25 14.73 -18.97
N ASP A 201 -18.14 14.65 -18.25
CA ASP A 201 -16.90 14.02 -18.73
C ASP A 201 -16.91 12.50 -18.60
N GLY A 202 -18.02 11.91 -18.14
CA GLY A 202 -18.17 10.47 -18.02
C GLY A 202 -17.58 9.87 -16.74
N VAL A 203 -17.26 10.70 -15.75
CA VAL A 203 -16.85 10.23 -14.42
C VAL A 203 -18.05 10.23 -13.46
N GLY A 204 -18.32 9.08 -12.84
CA GLY A 204 -19.20 8.98 -11.69
C GLY A 204 -18.50 9.41 -10.41
N ILE A 205 -19.13 10.29 -9.65
CA ILE A 205 -18.72 10.71 -8.31
C ILE A 205 -19.57 9.95 -7.31
N MET A 206 -18.96 8.96 -6.67
CA MET A 206 -19.61 8.12 -5.67
C MET A 206 -19.80 8.91 -4.36
N ASP A 207 -20.85 8.61 -3.61
CA ASP A 207 -21.09 9.04 -2.22
C ASP A 207 -21.71 7.85 -1.49
N VAL A 208 -20.86 6.92 -1.08
CA VAL A 208 -21.28 5.64 -0.49
C VAL A 208 -21.36 5.75 1.01
N ARG A 209 -22.50 5.35 1.59
CA ARG A 209 -22.69 5.26 3.04
C ARG A 209 -23.25 3.90 3.38
N ALA A 210 -22.66 3.22 4.35
CA ALA A 210 -23.11 1.90 4.79
C ALA A 210 -22.72 1.64 6.26
N THR A 211 -23.29 0.57 6.81
CA THR A 211 -22.88 0.02 8.10
C THR A 211 -22.31 -1.38 7.90
N LEU A 212 -21.07 -1.59 8.35
CA LEU A 212 -20.41 -2.88 8.36
C LEU A 212 -20.68 -3.57 9.70
N GLU A 213 -20.91 -4.89 9.67
CA GLU A 213 -20.93 -5.73 10.87
C GLU A 213 -19.76 -6.72 10.79
N THR A 214 -18.81 -6.63 11.72
CA THR A 214 -17.68 -7.56 11.77
C THR A 214 -18.11 -8.94 12.26
N SER A 215 -17.29 -9.96 11.98
CA SER A 215 -17.58 -11.35 12.38
C SER A 215 -17.67 -11.57 13.89
N ASP A 216 -17.11 -10.67 14.70
CA ASP A 216 -17.21 -10.65 16.17
C ASP A 216 -18.23 -9.63 16.70
N GLY A 217 -19.05 -9.04 15.83
CA GLY A 217 -20.24 -8.25 16.20
C GLY A 217 -20.02 -6.74 16.36
N ALA A 218 -18.89 -6.19 15.94
CA ALA A 218 -18.68 -4.74 15.92
C ALA A 218 -19.43 -4.09 14.76
N LEU A 219 -20.10 -2.97 15.03
CA LEU A 219 -20.67 -2.11 14.01
C LEU A 219 -19.69 -1.00 13.65
N ILE A 220 -19.46 -0.80 12.36
CA ILE A 220 -18.55 0.22 11.83
C ILE A 220 -19.30 0.99 10.74
N PHE A 221 -19.51 2.29 10.96
CA PHE A 221 -20.02 3.16 9.90
C PHE A 221 -18.88 3.43 8.91
N ILE A 222 -19.18 3.30 7.62
CA ILE A 222 -18.26 3.60 6.53
C ILE A 222 -18.88 4.62 5.58
N HIS A 223 -18.09 5.62 5.22
CA HIS A 223 -18.45 6.62 4.21
C HIS A 223 -17.28 6.84 3.27
N TYR A 224 -17.57 6.98 1.98
CA TYR A 224 -16.55 7.40 1.02
C TYR A 224 -17.11 8.11 -0.21
N PRO A 225 -16.38 9.13 -0.68
CA PRO A 225 -16.41 9.49 -2.07
C PRO A 225 -15.48 8.60 -2.91
N GLY A 226 -15.62 8.70 -4.22
CA GLY A 226 -14.68 8.11 -5.15
C GLY A 226 -15.04 8.36 -6.60
N TYR A 227 -14.15 7.94 -7.48
CA TYR A 227 -14.35 7.99 -8.91
C TYR A 227 -14.75 6.64 -9.45
N PHE A 228 -15.76 6.67 -10.31
CA PHE A 228 -16.26 5.55 -11.09
C PHE A 228 -16.10 5.88 -12.58
N GLU A 229 -15.20 5.18 -13.26
CA GLU A 229 -14.78 5.53 -14.61
C GLU A 229 -15.68 4.88 -15.66
N LEU A 230 -16.56 5.68 -16.29
CA LEU A 230 -17.48 5.21 -17.34
C LEU A 230 -16.98 5.50 -18.76
N GLY A 231 -15.79 6.09 -18.90
CA GLY A 231 -15.16 6.53 -20.15
C GLY A 231 -15.65 7.91 -20.59
N GLU A 232 -14.97 8.54 -21.55
CA GLU A 232 -15.26 9.90 -22.03
C GLU A 232 -16.73 10.14 -22.46
N LYS A 233 -17.42 9.07 -22.89
CA LYS A 233 -18.84 9.10 -23.30
C LYS A 233 -19.78 8.52 -22.23
N GLY A 234 -19.31 8.37 -21.00
CA GLY A 234 -20.01 7.72 -19.91
C GLY A 234 -21.35 8.37 -19.61
N TYR A 235 -21.42 9.70 -19.70
CA TYR A 235 -22.65 10.46 -19.52
C TYR A 235 -23.70 10.13 -20.59
N GLU A 236 -23.37 10.22 -21.88
CA GLU A 236 -24.32 9.91 -22.95
C GLU A 236 -24.64 8.41 -23.01
N ASN A 237 -23.69 7.56 -22.62
CA ASN A 237 -23.87 6.12 -22.58
C ASN A 237 -24.85 5.72 -21.46
N PHE A 238 -24.77 6.35 -20.28
CA PHE A 238 -25.74 6.16 -19.20
C PHE A 238 -27.17 6.37 -19.69
N LEU A 239 -27.44 7.51 -20.34
CA LEU A 239 -28.76 7.85 -20.87
C LEU A 239 -29.27 6.86 -21.92
N LYS A 240 -28.37 6.09 -22.54
CA LYS A 240 -28.66 5.05 -23.55
C LYS A 240 -28.65 3.64 -22.96
N ASN A 241 -28.56 3.50 -21.63
CA ASN A 241 -28.37 2.22 -20.94
C ASN A 241 -27.18 1.41 -21.47
N LYS A 242 -26.11 2.10 -21.86
CA LYS A 242 -24.85 1.49 -22.30
C LYS A 242 -23.82 1.63 -21.20
N TRP A 243 -23.19 0.53 -20.87
CA TRP A 243 -22.24 0.45 -19.78
C TRP A 243 -20.97 -0.28 -20.22
N PRO A 244 -19.78 0.18 -19.80
CA PRO A 244 -18.62 -0.69 -19.82
C PRO A 244 -18.91 -1.95 -18.97
N PRO A 245 -18.34 -3.12 -19.31
CA PRO A 245 -18.63 -4.36 -18.59
C PRO A 245 -18.09 -4.35 -17.16
N THR A 246 -16.89 -3.79 -16.96
CA THR A 246 -16.18 -3.75 -15.68
C THR A 246 -15.50 -2.40 -15.41
N PRO A 247 -16.26 -1.30 -15.30
CA PRO A 247 -15.73 0.03 -15.01
C PRO A 247 -14.92 0.05 -13.70
N PRO A 248 -13.71 0.61 -13.68
CA PRO A 248 -12.89 0.67 -12.48
C PRO A 248 -13.36 1.78 -11.52
N THR A 249 -13.07 1.58 -10.23
CA THR A 249 -13.31 2.56 -9.16
C THR A 249 -12.04 2.91 -8.40
N ARG A 250 -11.95 4.14 -7.91
CA ARG A 250 -10.95 4.59 -6.91
C ARG A 250 -11.67 5.37 -5.82
N THR A 251 -11.68 4.86 -4.60
CA THR A 251 -12.44 5.44 -3.48
C THR A 251 -11.53 5.81 -2.32
N THR A 252 -12.02 6.65 -1.42
CA THR A 252 -11.31 7.03 -0.18
C THR A 252 -12.17 6.75 1.06
N PRO A 253 -12.26 5.48 1.50
CA PRO A 253 -12.98 5.09 2.72
C PRO A 253 -12.41 5.73 3.96
N TRP A 254 -13.33 6.19 4.80
CA TRP A 254 -13.07 6.44 6.20
C TRP A 254 -14.13 5.73 7.02
N MET A 255 -13.76 5.36 8.24
CA MET A 255 -14.56 4.50 9.11
C MET A 255 -14.66 5.10 10.50
N ILE A 256 -15.77 4.82 11.19
CA ILE A 256 -15.94 5.19 12.58
C ILE A 256 -16.71 4.12 13.36
N THR A 257 -16.25 3.83 14.57
CA THR A 257 -16.85 2.86 15.47
C THR A 257 -16.60 3.22 16.94
N SER A 258 -17.48 2.76 17.81
CA SER A 258 -17.28 2.78 19.27
C SER A 258 -16.75 1.45 19.81
N HIS A 259 -16.59 0.42 18.98
CA HIS A 259 -16.21 -0.91 19.44
C HIS A 259 -14.73 -0.95 19.87
N PRO A 260 -14.39 -1.35 21.12
CA PRO A 260 -13.03 -1.27 21.65
C PRO A 260 -11.96 -1.97 20.79
N ASN A 261 -12.28 -3.14 20.22
CA ASN A 261 -11.34 -3.91 19.38
C ASN A 261 -11.03 -3.25 18.03
N TYR A 262 -11.86 -2.28 17.60
CA TYR A 262 -11.78 -1.65 16.29
C TYR A 262 -11.50 -0.16 16.35
N LEU A 263 -11.20 0.43 17.52
CA LEU A 263 -10.91 1.87 17.63
C LEU A 263 -9.73 2.34 16.76
N TRP A 264 -8.87 1.43 16.32
CA TRP A 264 -7.79 1.73 15.37
C TRP A 264 -8.30 2.24 14.02
N VAL A 265 -9.49 1.79 13.55
CA VAL A 265 -10.05 2.24 12.26
C VAL A 265 -10.44 3.72 12.27
N ASN A 266 -10.77 4.27 13.44
CA ASN A 266 -11.15 5.68 13.60
C ASN A 266 -10.00 6.66 13.28
N ARG A 267 -8.77 6.14 13.14
CA ARG A 267 -7.55 6.93 12.93
C ARG A 267 -6.91 6.66 11.57
N LEU A 268 -7.55 5.86 10.71
CA LEU A 268 -7.01 5.48 9.43
C LEU A 268 -7.62 6.28 8.29
N GLN A 269 -6.75 6.72 7.38
CA GLN A 269 -7.14 7.07 6.03
C GLN A 269 -7.02 5.82 5.17
N CYS A 270 -8.07 5.51 4.39
CA CYS A 270 -8.05 4.37 3.49
C CYS A 270 -8.19 4.78 2.02
N ILE A 271 -7.79 3.85 1.15
CA ILE A 271 -7.99 3.87 -0.30
C ILE A 271 -8.66 2.57 -0.70
N GLY A 272 -9.70 2.65 -1.53
CA GLY A 272 -10.33 1.51 -2.17
C GLY A 272 -9.96 1.43 -3.66
N ILE A 273 -9.52 0.26 -4.11
CA ILE A 273 -9.18 -0.01 -5.50
C ILE A 273 -10.09 -1.14 -5.99
N GLY A 274 -10.95 -0.84 -6.96
CA GLY A 274 -12.01 -1.77 -7.33
C GLY A 274 -12.57 -1.60 -8.73
N ARG A 275 -13.71 -2.24 -8.94
CA ARG A 275 -14.48 -2.25 -10.19
C ARG A 275 -15.93 -2.66 -9.92
N VAL A 276 -16.84 -2.29 -10.81
CA VAL A 276 -18.22 -2.78 -10.80
C VAL A 276 -18.44 -3.78 -11.93
N ILE A 277 -18.98 -4.96 -11.64
CA ILE A 277 -19.39 -5.97 -12.61
C ILE A 277 -20.84 -5.68 -13.01
N MET A 278 -21.05 -4.95 -14.10
CA MET A 278 -22.35 -4.39 -14.47
C MET A 278 -23.42 -5.44 -14.84
N LYS A 279 -23.00 -6.65 -15.22
CA LYS A 279 -23.91 -7.75 -15.57
C LYS A 279 -24.67 -8.29 -14.35
N GLU A 280 -24.02 -8.30 -13.19
CA GLU A 280 -24.50 -8.93 -11.95
C GLU A 280 -24.58 -7.92 -10.79
N PRO A 281 -24.87 -6.65 -11.11
CA PRO A 281 -24.40 -5.43 -10.42
C PRO A 281 -23.67 -5.65 -9.08
N ILE A 282 -22.47 -6.24 -9.16
CA ILE A 282 -21.58 -6.45 -8.03
C ILE A 282 -20.52 -5.36 -8.04
N TYR A 283 -20.28 -4.74 -6.89
CA TYR A 283 -19.14 -3.86 -6.66
C TYR A 283 -18.07 -4.60 -5.86
N GLU A 284 -16.88 -4.78 -6.43
CA GLU A 284 -15.73 -5.41 -5.77
C GLU A 284 -14.60 -4.39 -5.57
N TYR A 285 -13.99 -4.37 -4.39
CA TYR A 285 -12.78 -3.57 -4.18
C TYR A 285 -11.88 -4.10 -3.07
N ASP A 286 -10.58 -3.87 -3.23
CA ASP A 286 -9.59 -4.06 -2.17
C ASP A 286 -9.47 -2.78 -1.34
N LEU A 287 -9.54 -2.90 -0.03
CA LEU A 287 -9.37 -1.82 0.93
C LEU A 287 -7.94 -1.81 1.48
N TYR A 288 -7.30 -0.65 1.44
CA TYR A 288 -5.98 -0.44 2.00
C TYR A 288 -5.96 0.71 3.02
N GLY A 289 -5.20 0.57 4.09
CA GLY A 289 -4.94 1.62 5.07
C GLY A 289 -3.59 2.30 4.84
N LEU A 290 -3.54 3.63 5.03
CA LEU A 290 -2.32 4.44 5.00
C LEU A 290 -1.75 4.59 6.43
N PHE A 291 -0.45 4.34 6.59
CA PHE A 291 0.30 4.39 7.85
C PHE A 291 1.59 5.18 7.72
#